data_AF-A0A1W9UY15-F1
#
_entry.id   AF-A0A1W9UY15-F1
#
_cell.length_a   1.000
_cell.length_b   1.000
_cell.length_c   1.000
_cell.angle_alpha   90.00
_cell.angle_beta   90.00
_cell.angle_gamma   90.00
#
_symmetry.space_group_name_H-M   'P 1'
#
loop_
_entity.id
_entity.type
_entity.pdbx_description
1 polymer ?
#
loop_
_entity_poly.entity_id
_entity_poly.type
_entity_poly.pdbx_seq_one_letter_code
_entity_poly.pdbx_strand_id
1 'polypeptide(L)'
;MTPLMPGCQVIFTVIIDGETITHNEIGRTPPNTEGAGPEGQRGLDMAPVQPHTAGREARSCESCHSNPKTLGYGIEGGRFLNGYDQDRYVDLETAEMAGNMSANSMMADASKVVIAAIPDLPMDLSQIVDPETGQQMQTVGSHWPDSGPLPEDMRIKMERTGVCMGCHQNMADEAFWTDQVIANFGEAMSNEDHINTMNEVINTAAAAPSEGAAAPAESSGGRSSRRSARQRR
;
A
#
# COMPACT_ATOMS: atom_id res chain seq x y z
N MET A 1 -5.02 -15.47 -6.39
CA MET A 1 -5.13 -14.26 -5.55
C MET A 1 -6.56 -14.21 -5.05
N THR A 2 -6.73 -14.16 -3.72
CA THR A 2 -8.03 -14.21 -3.04
C THR A 2 -8.19 -12.92 -2.25
N PRO A 3 -9.34 -12.21 -2.32
CA PRO A 3 -9.55 -11.05 -1.48
C PRO A 3 -9.52 -11.44 0.00
N LEU A 4 -9.04 -10.53 0.83
CA LEU A 4 -8.98 -10.70 2.28
C LEU A 4 -9.92 -9.68 2.93
N MET A 5 -10.58 -10.09 4.00
CA MET A 5 -11.29 -9.19 4.91
C MET A 5 -10.75 -9.36 6.33
N PRO A 6 -10.87 -8.34 7.20
CA PRO A 6 -10.61 -8.54 8.62
C PRO A 6 -11.44 -9.71 9.15
N GLY A 7 -10.76 -10.68 9.75
CA GLY A 7 -11.34 -11.79 10.48
C GLY A 7 -11.45 -11.44 11.96
N CYS A 8 -11.03 -12.36 12.83
CA CYS A 8 -10.97 -12.11 14.26
C CYS A 8 -9.80 -11.16 14.58
N GLN A 9 -10.10 -9.94 15.01
CA GLN A 9 -9.12 -8.97 15.51
C GLN A 9 -9.46 -8.64 16.97
N VAL A 10 -8.90 -9.40 17.91
CA VAL A 10 -9.24 -9.29 19.33
C VAL A 10 -8.12 -8.59 20.09
N ILE A 11 -8.50 -7.48 20.72
CA ILE A 11 -7.64 -6.70 21.63
C ILE A 11 -8.45 -6.56 22.91
N PHE A 12 -7.91 -6.98 24.05
CA PHE A 12 -8.70 -7.10 25.27
C PHE A 12 -8.12 -6.36 26.46
N THR A 13 -9.02 -5.82 27.26
CA THR A 13 -8.78 -5.29 28.60
C THR A 13 -9.63 -6.11 29.56
N VAL A 14 -9.03 -6.61 30.63
CA VAL A 14 -9.72 -7.39 31.66
C VAL A 14 -9.66 -6.60 32.96
N ILE A 15 -10.84 -6.37 33.54
CA ILE A 15 -11.01 -5.66 34.81
C ILE A 15 -11.75 -6.60 35.76
N ILE A 16 -11.17 -6.86 36.92
CA ILE A 16 -11.77 -7.70 37.97
C ILE A 16 -11.84 -6.83 39.23
N ASP A 17 -13.03 -6.73 39.84
CA ASP A 17 -13.26 -5.97 41.07
C ASP A 17 -12.76 -4.51 41.04
N GLY A 18 -12.75 -3.90 39.85
CA GLY A 18 -12.27 -2.53 39.63
C GLY A 18 -10.76 -2.40 39.39
N GLU A 19 -10.00 -3.50 39.46
CA GLU A 19 -8.58 -3.55 39.13
C GLU A 19 -8.38 -3.98 37.67
N THR A 20 -7.59 -3.22 36.92
CA THR A 20 -7.18 -3.59 35.56
C THR A 20 -6.09 -4.66 35.63
N ILE A 21 -6.45 -5.88 35.24
CA ILE A 21 -5.54 -7.03 35.20
C ILE A 21 -4.69 -7.01 33.93
N THR A 22 -5.26 -6.53 32.82
CA THR A 22 -4.61 -6.42 31.52
C THR A 22 -5.26 -5.28 30.74
N HIS A 23 -4.48 -4.55 29.95
CA HIS A 23 -4.98 -3.40 29.19
C HIS A 23 -4.48 -3.45 27.76
N ASN A 24 -5.41 -3.47 26.79
CA ASN A 24 -5.12 -3.46 25.37
C ASN A 24 -4.10 -4.52 24.92
N GLU A 25 -4.21 -5.73 25.46
CA GLU A 25 -3.33 -6.83 25.09
C GLU A 25 -3.87 -7.61 23.89
N ILE A 26 -2.94 -8.17 23.11
CA ILE A 26 -3.23 -9.01 21.95
C ILE A 26 -2.79 -10.44 22.30
N GLY A 27 -3.72 -11.40 22.16
CA GLY A 27 -3.40 -12.81 22.35
C GLY A 27 -2.47 -13.31 21.25
N ARG A 28 -1.68 -14.36 21.53
CA ARG A 28 -0.75 -14.94 20.55
C ARG A 28 -1.11 -16.35 20.15
N THR A 29 -0.85 -16.68 18.88
CA THR A 29 -0.93 -18.05 18.38
C THR A 29 0.22 -18.88 18.97
N PRO A 30 0.10 -20.22 19.01
CA PRO A 30 1.21 -21.05 19.45
C PRO A 30 2.49 -20.81 18.63
N PRO A 31 3.68 -20.94 19.23
CA PRO A 31 4.96 -20.80 18.53
C PRO A 31 5.04 -21.64 17.25
N ASN A 32 5.60 -21.06 16.19
CA ASN A 32 5.81 -21.73 14.89
C ASN A 32 4.54 -22.25 14.20
N THR A 33 3.38 -21.63 14.46
CA THR A 33 2.11 -21.92 13.77
C THR A 33 1.64 -20.71 12.97
N GLU A 34 0.83 -20.90 11.92
CA GLU A 34 0.17 -19.79 11.19
C GLU A 34 1.13 -18.74 10.58
N GLY A 35 2.35 -19.14 10.24
CA GLY A 35 3.41 -18.24 9.75
C GLY A 35 4.18 -17.49 10.85
N ALA A 36 3.92 -17.81 12.12
CA ALA A 36 4.62 -17.27 13.27
C ALA A 36 6.06 -17.77 13.42
N GLY A 37 6.89 -16.97 14.07
CA GLY A 37 8.17 -17.41 14.65
C GLY A 37 8.02 -18.02 16.06
N PRO A 38 9.12 -18.10 16.82
CA PRO A 38 9.15 -18.65 18.18
C PRO A 38 8.22 -17.92 19.17
N GLU A 39 7.94 -16.63 18.93
CA GLU A 39 7.10 -15.80 19.81
C GLU A 39 5.60 -15.96 19.54
N GLY A 40 5.20 -16.72 18.51
CA GLY A 40 3.80 -16.76 18.07
C GLY A 40 3.39 -15.50 17.29
N GLN A 41 2.32 -15.63 16.49
CA GLN A 41 1.76 -14.51 15.75
C GLN A 41 0.76 -13.78 16.64
N ARG A 42 0.60 -12.47 16.43
CA ARG A 42 -0.57 -11.75 16.96
C ARG A 42 -1.83 -12.46 16.49
N GLY A 43 -2.75 -12.75 17.41
CA GLY A 43 -4.05 -13.39 17.17
C GLY A 43 -5.04 -12.48 16.45
N LEU A 44 -4.55 -11.74 15.45
CA LEU A 44 -5.29 -10.93 14.50
C LEU A 44 -5.27 -11.70 13.19
N ASP A 45 -6.45 -12.12 12.72
CA ASP A 45 -6.61 -12.95 11.54
C ASP A 45 -7.22 -12.15 10.39
N MET A 46 -6.70 -12.39 9.19
CA MET A 46 -7.25 -11.91 7.92
C MET A 46 -7.90 -13.08 7.20
N ALA A 47 -9.22 -13.03 7.06
CA ALA A 47 -9.98 -14.13 6.48
C ALA A 47 -9.93 -14.06 4.94
N PRO A 48 -9.44 -15.11 4.25
CA PRO A 48 -9.59 -15.24 2.81
C PRO A 48 -11.05 -15.50 2.47
N VAL A 49 -11.64 -14.61 1.67
CA VAL A 49 -13.00 -14.77 1.21
C VAL A 49 -13.00 -15.41 -0.17
N GLN A 50 -13.74 -16.49 -0.33
CA GLN A 50 -14.17 -16.97 -1.65
C GLN A 50 -15.30 -16.03 -2.12
N PRO A 51 -15.05 -15.08 -3.03
CA PRO A 51 -16.14 -14.23 -3.47
C PRO A 51 -17.13 -15.09 -4.27
N HIS A 52 -18.34 -15.27 -3.74
CA HIS A 52 -19.49 -15.83 -4.47
C HIS A 52 -19.95 -14.94 -5.64
N THR A 53 -19.30 -13.80 -5.84
CA THR A 53 -19.49 -12.89 -6.97
C THR A 53 -18.11 -12.41 -7.44
N ALA A 54 -17.38 -13.24 -8.18
CA ALA A 54 -16.48 -12.66 -9.17
C ALA A 54 -17.37 -11.87 -10.12
N GLY A 55 -17.21 -10.54 -10.16
CA GLY A 55 -17.96 -9.70 -11.07
C GLY A 55 -17.80 -10.19 -12.52
N ARG A 56 -18.72 -9.79 -13.41
CA ARG A 56 -18.62 -10.15 -14.84
C ARG A 56 -17.41 -9.53 -15.53
N GLU A 57 -16.85 -8.47 -14.95
CA GLU A 57 -15.69 -7.76 -15.45
C GLU A 57 -14.47 -8.06 -14.56
N ALA A 58 -13.34 -8.33 -15.22
CA ALA A 58 -12.05 -8.42 -14.54
C ALA A 58 -11.65 -7.05 -14.01
N ARG A 59 -11.00 -7.01 -12.84
CA ARG A 59 -10.36 -5.79 -12.35
C ARG A 59 -9.23 -5.39 -13.29
N SER A 60 -8.93 -4.09 -13.33
CA SER A 60 -7.76 -3.60 -14.07
C SER A 60 -6.47 -4.17 -13.50
N CYS A 61 -5.43 -4.30 -14.33
CA CYS A 61 -4.13 -4.81 -13.93
C CYS A 61 -3.57 -4.03 -12.72
N GLU A 62 -3.72 -2.70 -12.73
CA GLU A 62 -3.26 -1.76 -11.69
C GLU A 62 -3.92 -2.03 -10.34
N SER A 63 -5.21 -2.38 -10.35
CA SER A 63 -5.96 -2.70 -9.13
C SER A 63 -5.32 -3.84 -8.33
N CYS A 64 -4.66 -4.77 -9.03
CA CYS A 64 -4.02 -5.93 -8.42
C CYS A 64 -2.50 -5.80 -8.32
N HIS A 65 -1.84 -5.25 -9.35
CA HIS A 65 -0.38 -5.22 -9.45
C HIS A 65 0.22 -3.96 -8.83
N SER A 66 -0.46 -2.81 -8.89
CA SER A 66 0.07 -1.52 -8.39
C SER A 66 -0.65 -0.99 -7.15
N ASN A 67 -1.30 -1.87 -6.40
CA ASN A 67 -1.97 -1.50 -5.17
C ASN A 67 -1.28 -2.16 -3.98
N PRO A 68 -0.59 -1.40 -3.11
CA PRO A 68 0.06 -1.91 -1.91
C PRO A 68 -0.87 -2.74 -1.01
N LYS A 69 -2.15 -2.36 -0.94
CA LYS A 69 -3.15 -3.10 -0.16
C LYS A 69 -3.35 -4.50 -0.71
N THR A 70 -3.36 -4.65 -2.02
CA THR A 70 -3.53 -5.95 -2.69
C THR A 70 -2.31 -6.86 -2.47
N LEU A 71 -1.12 -6.28 -2.33
CA LEU A 71 0.12 -7.00 -2.04
C LEU A 71 0.27 -7.37 -0.55
N GLY A 72 -0.65 -6.90 0.30
CA GLY A 72 -0.64 -7.16 1.74
C GLY A 72 0.12 -6.12 2.57
N TYR A 73 0.51 -4.98 1.99
CA TYR A 73 1.27 -3.93 2.70
C TYR A 73 0.37 -2.94 3.45
N GLY A 74 -0.93 -3.16 3.44
CA GLY A 74 -1.90 -2.26 4.03
C GLY A 74 -2.32 -1.13 3.09
N ILE A 75 -3.31 -0.35 3.54
CA ILE A 75 -3.88 0.77 2.80
C ILE A 75 -2.78 1.82 2.60
N GLU A 76 -2.52 2.19 1.35
CA GLU A 76 -1.45 3.15 1.00
C GLU A 76 -0.06 2.71 1.54
N GLY A 77 0.19 1.39 1.60
CA GLY A 77 1.42 0.83 2.14
C GLY A 77 1.54 0.94 3.66
N GLY A 78 0.40 1.05 4.36
CA GLY A 78 0.35 1.15 5.81
C GLY A 78 0.60 2.57 6.33
N ARG A 79 0.69 3.58 5.47
CA ARG A 79 1.13 4.94 5.85
C ARG A 79 0.23 5.67 6.84
N PHE A 80 -1.10 5.51 6.73
CA PHE A 80 -2.05 6.46 7.34
C PHE A 80 -2.63 6.03 8.68
N LEU A 81 -2.32 4.82 9.16
CA LEU A 81 -2.90 4.24 10.38
C LEU A 81 -1.83 3.57 11.25
N ASN A 82 -0.65 4.18 11.35
CA ASN A 82 0.42 3.70 12.26
C ASN A 82 0.27 4.30 13.67
N GLY A 83 1.16 3.88 14.57
CA GLY A 83 1.27 4.44 15.91
C GLY A 83 0.15 3.98 16.84
N TYR A 84 -0.40 2.78 16.64
CA TYR A 84 -1.33 2.20 17.62
C TYR A 84 -0.63 1.84 18.93
N ASP A 85 0.68 1.66 18.92
CA ASP A 85 1.56 1.46 20.06
C ASP A 85 1.79 2.73 20.90
N GLN A 86 1.18 3.86 20.51
CA GLN A 86 1.29 5.15 21.18
C GLN A 86 -0.08 5.66 21.63
N ASP A 87 -0.10 6.35 22.76
CA ASP A 87 -1.30 7.06 23.22
C ASP A 87 -1.66 8.18 22.25
N ARG A 88 -2.96 8.36 22.00
CA ARG A 88 -3.48 9.47 21.19
C ARG A 88 -4.24 10.45 22.06
N TYR A 89 -3.97 11.72 21.83
CA TYR A 89 -4.55 12.86 22.52
C TYR A 89 -5.36 13.71 21.53
N VAL A 90 -6.36 14.43 22.02
CA VAL A 90 -7.07 15.45 21.25
C VAL A 90 -7.06 16.72 22.10
N ASP A 91 -6.12 17.63 21.81
CA ASP A 91 -5.96 18.90 22.51
C ASP A 91 -5.21 19.93 21.62
N LEU A 92 -5.03 21.15 22.12
CA LEU A 92 -4.21 22.18 21.49
C LEU A 92 -2.73 21.92 21.77
N GLU A 93 -1.90 21.88 20.73
CA GLU A 93 -0.44 21.71 20.85
C GLU A 93 0.29 23.06 21.00
N THR A 94 1.42 23.05 21.70
CA THR A 94 2.35 24.17 21.75
C THR A 94 3.01 24.36 20.38
N ALA A 95 3.27 25.62 20.00
CA ALA A 95 3.87 25.95 18.70
C ALA A 95 5.28 25.35 18.50
N GLU A 96 6.00 25.05 19.59
CA GLU A 96 7.35 24.45 19.54
C GLU A 96 7.34 22.94 19.28
N MET A 97 6.21 22.25 19.51
CA MET A 97 6.13 20.79 19.45
C MET A 97 5.07 20.29 18.47
N ALA A 98 4.63 21.15 17.54
CA ALA A 98 3.65 20.81 16.52
C ALA A 98 4.03 19.52 15.77
N GLY A 99 3.21 18.47 15.92
CA GLY A 99 3.43 17.16 15.30
C GLY A 99 4.13 16.11 16.17
N ASN A 100 4.56 16.44 17.39
CA ASN A 100 4.96 15.45 18.40
C ASN A 100 3.78 15.24 19.35
N MET A 101 2.88 14.29 19.06
CA MET A 101 1.64 14.06 19.83
C MET A 101 1.88 13.36 21.18
N SER A 102 2.75 13.89 22.03
CA SER A 102 2.96 13.43 23.40
C SER A 102 2.21 14.29 24.42
N ALA A 103 1.97 13.78 25.65
CA ALA A 103 1.34 14.58 26.70
C ALA A 103 2.07 15.92 26.98
N ASN A 104 3.39 15.97 26.75
CA ASN A 104 4.22 17.15 27.01
C ASN A 104 4.15 18.23 25.91
N SER A 105 3.54 17.93 24.76
CA SER A 105 3.39 18.91 23.68
C SER A 105 2.08 19.67 23.74
N MET A 106 1.17 19.31 24.66
CA MET A 106 -0.15 19.90 24.78
C MET A 106 -0.11 21.17 25.64
N MET A 107 -0.92 22.17 25.28
CA MET A 107 -1.02 23.44 26.01
C MET A 107 -1.79 23.32 27.32
N ALA A 108 -2.63 22.29 27.46
CA ALA A 108 -3.40 22.05 28.66
C ALA A 108 -2.64 21.12 29.61
N ASP A 109 -2.47 21.55 30.87
CA ASP A 109 -1.83 20.73 31.92
C ASP A 109 -2.59 19.42 32.23
N ALA A 110 -3.82 19.27 31.73
CA ALA A 110 -4.72 18.16 32.05
C ALA A 110 -5.16 17.33 30.83
N SER A 111 -4.42 17.39 29.71
CA SER A 111 -4.73 16.60 28.52
C SER A 111 -4.90 15.11 28.87
N LYS A 112 -5.93 14.49 28.28
CA LYS A 112 -6.28 13.09 28.53
C LYS A 112 -6.04 12.25 27.29
N VAL A 113 -5.60 11.02 27.53
CA VAL A 113 -5.54 9.98 26.51
C VAL A 113 -6.96 9.70 26.04
N VAL A 114 -7.21 9.86 24.74
CA VAL A 114 -8.49 9.56 24.10
C VAL A 114 -8.49 8.14 23.54
N ILE A 115 -7.36 7.70 23.00
CA ILE A 115 -7.15 6.32 22.55
C ILE A 115 -5.85 5.85 23.20
N ALA A 116 -5.96 4.88 24.10
CA ALA A 116 -4.79 4.29 24.75
C ALA A 116 -3.99 3.44 23.76
N ALA A 117 -2.68 3.41 23.98
CA ALA A 117 -1.75 2.56 23.25
C ALA A 117 -2.15 1.08 23.30
N ILE A 118 -1.79 0.37 22.24
CA ILE A 118 -1.81 -1.08 22.09
C ILE A 118 -0.35 -1.46 21.82
N PRO A 119 0.48 -1.72 22.85
CA PRO A 119 1.94 -1.81 22.72
C PRO A 119 2.42 -2.81 21.67
N ASP A 120 1.68 -3.90 21.49
CA ASP A 120 1.97 -4.94 20.51
C ASP A 120 1.27 -4.73 19.16
N LEU A 121 0.95 -3.49 18.77
CA LEU A 121 0.39 -3.16 17.45
C LEU A 121 1.18 -2.01 16.80
N PRO A 122 2.42 -2.22 16.35
CA PRO A 122 3.25 -1.17 15.76
C PRO A 122 2.82 -0.76 14.33
N MET A 123 1.84 -1.43 13.74
CA MET A 123 1.49 -1.33 12.32
C MET A 123 -0.01 -1.11 12.08
N ASP A 124 -0.35 -0.74 10.85
CA ASP A 124 -1.74 -0.69 10.38
C ASP A 124 -2.40 -2.09 10.44
N LEU A 125 -3.62 -2.16 10.97
CA LEU A 125 -4.45 -3.37 11.02
C LEU A 125 -4.79 -3.95 9.64
N SER A 126 -4.60 -3.19 8.56
CA SER A 126 -4.74 -3.70 7.20
C SER A 126 -3.45 -4.30 6.62
N GLN A 127 -2.32 -4.16 7.32
CA GLN A 127 -1.02 -4.66 6.89
C GLN A 127 -0.80 -6.11 7.31
N ILE A 128 -0.53 -6.97 6.33
CA ILE A 128 -0.33 -8.41 6.49
C ILE A 128 1.14 -8.76 6.40
N VAL A 129 1.88 -8.02 5.58
CA VAL A 129 3.30 -8.23 5.35
C VAL A 129 4.02 -6.90 5.45
N ASP A 130 5.17 -6.89 6.08
CA ASP A 130 6.10 -5.78 6.06
C ASP A 130 6.78 -5.71 4.67
N PRO A 131 6.65 -4.61 3.92
CA PRO A 131 7.18 -4.52 2.56
C PRO A 131 8.71 -4.52 2.52
N GLU A 132 9.40 -4.10 3.57
CA GLU A 132 10.86 -3.97 3.60
C GLU A 132 11.54 -5.29 3.99
N THR A 133 10.98 -5.97 4.98
CA THR A 133 11.55 -7.19 5.56
C THR A 133 10.89 -8.47 5.05
N GLY A 134 9.70 -8.36 4.47
CA GLY A 134 8.88 -9.50 4.09
C GLY A 134 8.25 -10.25 5.26
N GLN A 135 8.37 -9.73 6.49
CA GLN A 135 7.83 -10.36 7.69
C GLN A 135 6.30 -10.37 7.67
N GLN A 136 5.69 -11.51 8.01
CA GLN A 136 4.25 -11.60 8.20
C GLN A 136 3.84 -10.92 9.53
N MET A 137 2.90 -9.99 9.44
CA MET A 137 2.45 -9.10 10.52
C MET A 137 1.17 -9.57 11.19
N GLN A 138 0.35 -10.37 10.49
CA GLN A 138 -0.92 -10.93 10.97
C GLN A 138 -1.14 -12.34 10.43
N THR A 139 -1.95 -13.17 11.10
CA THR A 139 -2.37 -14.45 10.54
C THR A 139 -3.23 -14.23 9.29
N VAL A 140 -3.12 -15.12 8.30
CA VAL A 140 -4.01 -15.14 7.14
C VAL A 140 -4.70 -16.50 7.05
N GLY A 141 -5.99 -16.53 7.35
CA GLY A 141 -6.83 -17.71 7.15
C GLY A 141 -6.43 -18.87 8.04
N SER A 142 -6.39 -18.64 9.35
CA SER A 142 -6.13 -19.64 10.42
C SER A 142 -6.84 -21.00 10.25
N HIS A 143 -7.95 -21.04 9.51
CA HIS A 143 -8.79 -22.22 9.32
C HIS A 143 -8.33 -23.17 8.21
N TRP A 144 -7.41 -22.75 7.31
CA TRP A 144 -6.99 -23.54 6.16
C TRP A 144 -5.47 -23.67 6.10
N PRO A 145 -4.91 -24.90 5.98
CA PRO A 145 -3.46 -25.12 6.01
C PRO A 145 -2.67 -24.35 4.94
N ASP A 146 -3.27 -24.17 3.76
CA ASP A 146 -2.63 -23.51 2.62
C ASP A 146 -2.90 -22.00 2.56
N SER A 147 -3.56 -21.43 3.58
CA SER A 147 -3.73 -19.97 3.66
C SER A 147 -2.46 -19.30 4.14
N GLY A 148 -2.19 -18.13 3.57
CA GLY A 148 -1.01 -17.34 3.90
C GLY A 148 -0.98 -16.04 3.10
N PRO A 149 -0.07 -15.14 3.46
CA PRO A 149 0.24 -13.99 2.61
C PRO A 149 0.79 -14.45 1.26
N LEU A 150 0.80 -13.54 0.28
CA LEU A 150 1.50 -13.80 -0.98
C LEU A 150 3.00 -14.03 -0.70
N PRO A 151 3.59 -15.13 -1.20
CA PRO A 151 5.02 -15.37 -1.11
C PRO A 151 5.83 -14.20 -1.70
N GLU A 152 7.03 -13.97 -1.16
CA GLU A 152 7.90 -12.87 -1.57
C GLU A 152 8.20 -12.89 -3.08
N ASP A 153 8.50 -14.06 -3.65
CA ASP A 153 8.80 -14.18 -5.08
C ASP A 153 7.59 -13.80 -5.97
N MET A 154 6.37 -14.08 -5.49
CA MET A 154 5.14 -13.66 -6.16
C MET A 154 4.93 -12.15 -6.02
N ARG A 155 5.15 -11.58 -4.82
CA ARG A 155 5.06 -10.13 -4.60
C ARG A 155 6.04 -9.38 -5.49
N ILE A 156 7.32 -9.79 -5.53
CA ILE A 156 8.34 -9.21 -6.42
C ILE A 156 7.90 -9.27 -7.89
N LYS A 157 7.34 -10.40 -8.34
CA LYS A 157 6.83 -10.52 -9.74
C LYS A 157 5.65 -9.57 -9.98
N MET A 158 4.74 -9.44 -9.02
CA MET A 158 3.57 -8.57 -9.12
C MET A 158 3.92 -7.08 -9.04
N GLU A 159 4.94 -6.74 -8.25
CA GLU A 159 5.47 -5.39 -8.02
C GLU A 159 6.27 -4.81 -9.18
N ARG A 160 6.56 -5.61 -10.22
CA ARG A 160 7.07 -5.13 -11.53
C ARG A 160 6.01 -4.30 -12.27
N THR A 161 5.43 -3.37 -11.54
CA THR A 161 4.35 -2.48 -11.85
C THR A 161 4.70 -1.60 -13.04
N GLY A 162 3.75 -1.44 -13.95
CA GLY A 162 3.91 -0.58 -15.12
C GLY A 162 4.77 -1.15 -16.25
N VAL A 163 5.65 -2.13 -16.00
CA VAL A 163 6.46 -2.78 -17.06
C VAL A 163 5.55 -3.47 -18.08
N CYS A 164 4.49 -4.13 -17.59
CA CYS A 164 3.49 -4.76 -18.44
C CYS A 164 2.63 -3.74 -19.20
N MET A 165 2.22 -2.63 -18.58
CA MET A 165 1.35 -1.65 -19.24
C MET A 165 2.05 -0.91 -20.38
N GLY A 166 3.36 -0.65 -20.26
CA GLY A 166 4.13 -0.07 -21.37
C GLY A 166 4.08 -0.88 -22.68
N CYS A 167 3.78 -2.17 -22.59
CA CYS A 167 3.68 -3.06 -23.75
C CYS A 167 2.23 -3.50 -24.04
N HIS A 168 1.40 -3.68 -23.01
CA HIS A 168 0.04 -4.22 -23.14
C HIS A 168 -1.07 -3.16 -23.22
N GLN A 169 -0.80 -1.90 -22.95
CA GLN A 169 -1.81 -0.83 -23.03
C GLN A 169 -2.49 -0.77 -24.40
N ASN A 170 -1.74 -1.03 -25.47
CA ASN A 170 -2.23 -0.98 -26.84
C ASN A 170 -2.63 -2.36 -27.39
N MET A 171 -2.82 -3.38 -26.55
CA MET A 171 -3.06 -4.76 -27.01
C MET A 171 -4.27 -4.93 -27.95
N ALA A 172 -5.23 -4.01 -27.89
CA ALA A 172 -6.42 -4.00 -28.74
C ALA A 172 -6.31 -3.05 -29.95
N ASP A 173 -5.20 -2.32 -30.11
CA ASP A 173 -4.95 -1.42 -31.22
C ASP A 173 -4.29 -2.19 -32.37
N GLU A 174 -5.12 -2.73 -33.27
CA GLU A 174 -4.65 -3.49 -34.44
C GLU A 174 -3.73 -2.66 -35.35
N ALA A 175 -3.96 -1.35 -35.46
CA ALA A 175 -3.16 -0.49 -36.32
C ALA A 175 -1.76 -0.32 -35.74
N PHE A 176 -1.65 -0.12 -34.42
CA PHE A 176 -0.36 -0.10 -33.73
C PHE A 176 0.42 -1.39 -33.95
N TRP A 177 -0.20 -2.56 -33.72
CA TRP A 177 0.51 -3.84 -33.85
C TRP A 177 0.84 -4.21 -35.29
N THR A 178 -0.09 -4.01 -36.23
CA THR A 178 0.12 -4.40 -37.64
C THR A 178 1.05 -3.43 -38.34
N ASP A 179 0.77 -2.13 -38.24
CA ASP A 179 1.41 -1.11 -39.07
C ASP A 179 2.71 -0.57 -38.47
N GLN A 180 2.90 -0.70 -37.14
CA GLN A 180 4.12 -0.21 -36.49
C GLN A 180 4.98 -1.31 -35.91
N VAL A 181 4.42 -2.32 -35.24
CA VAL A 181 5.25 -3.36 -34.60
C VAL A 181 5.60 -4.46 -35.61
N ILE A 182 4.63 -5.16 -36.17
CA ILE A 182 4.85 -6.28 -37.09
C ILE A 182 5.53 -5.82 -38.37
N ALA A 183 5.12 -4.68 -38.95
CA ALA A 183 5.72 -4.14 -40.15
C ALA A 183 7.23 -3.81 -40.01
N ASN A 184 7.67 -3.39 -38.82
CA ASN A 184 9.07 -2.98 -38.60
C ASN A 184 9.93 -4.08 -37.95
N PHE A 185 9.32 -4.99 -37.18
CA PHE A 185 10.04 -5.95 -36.34
C PHE A 185 9.61 -7.43 -36.55
N GLY A 186 8.63 -7.70 -37.42
CA GLY A 186 8.13 -9.04 -37.72
C GLY A 186 7.12 -9.60 -36.71
N GLU A 187 6.55 -10.77 -37.01
CA GLU A 187 5.62 -11.47 -36.12
C GLU A 187 6.37 -12.27 -35.04
N ALA A 188 5.89 -12.17 -33.79
CA ALA A 188 6.40 -12.95 -32.67
C ALA A 188 5.48 -14.14 -32.37
N MET A 189 5.93 -15.35 -32.69
CA MET A 189 5.13 -16.59 -32.60
C MET A 189 5.44 -17.44 -31.37
N SER A 190 6.50 -17.14 -30.65
CA SER A 190 6.88 -17.77 -29.39
C SER A 190 7.18 -16.76 -28.29
N ASN A 191 7.26 -17.21 -27.04
CA ASN A 191 7.65 -16.36 -25.93
C ASN A 191 9.05 -15.76 -26.11
N GLU A 192 9.98 -16.51 -26.70
CA GLU A 192 11.34 -16.05 -26.97
C GLU A 192 11.36 -14.98 -28.05
N ASP A 193 10.62 -15.19 -29.14
CA ASP A 193 10.46 -14.20 -30.21
C ASP A 193 9.82 -12.92 -29.67
N HIS A 194 8.79 -13.05 -28.84
CA HIS A 194 8.10 -11.90 -28.23
C HIS A 194 9.07 -11.04 -27.40
N ILE A 195 9.89 -11.67 -26.55
CA ILE A 195 10.88 -10.95 -25.72
C ILE A 195 11.92 -10.25 -26.61
N ASN A 196 12.40 -10.92 -27.65
CA ASN A 196 13.41 -10.38 -28.55
C ASN A 196 12.87 -9.18 -29.35
N THR A 197 11.67 -9.30 -29.93
CA THR A 197 10.99 -8.21 -30.64
C THR A 197 10.78 -7.01 -29.72
N MET A 198 10.31 -7.21 -28.48
CA MET A 198 10.12 -6.10 -27.55
C MET A 198 11.44 -5.42 -27.16
N ASN A 199 12.52 -6.20 -26.99
CA ASN A 199 13.84 -5.64 -26.74
C ASN A 199 14.35 -4.81 -27.93
N GLU A 200 14.10 -5.23 -29.17
CA GLU A 200 14.45 -4.45 -30.37
C GLU A 200 13.65 -3.14 -30.47
N VAL A 201 12.34 -3.18 -30.18
CA VAL A 201 11.48 -1.98 -30.15
C VAL A 201 12.02 -0.95 -29.16
N ILE A 202 12.36 -1.38 -27.93
CA ILE A 202 12.89 -0.50 -26.88
C ILE A 202 14.25 0.09 -27.29
N ASN A 203 15.17 -0.74 -27.79
CA ASN A 203 16.50 -0.27 -28.21
C ASN A 203 16.42 0.69 -29.40
N THR A 204 15.48 0.45 -30.33
CA THR A 204 15.25 1.34 -31.48
C THR A 204 14.68 2.69 -31.03
N ALA A 205 13.69 2.68 -30.13
CA ALA A 205 13.13 3.90 -29.55
C ALA A 205 14.18 4.70 -28.75
N ALA A 206 15.06 4.02 -28.02
CA ALA A 206 16.15 4.65 -27.27
C ALA A 206 17.26 5.21 -28.18
N ALA A 207 17.50 4.58 -29.33
CA ALA A 207 18.48 5.01 -30.32
C ALA A 207 17.95 6.09 -31.29
N ALA A 208 16.63 6.24 -31.37
CA ALA A 208 16.01 7.29 -32.17
C ALA A 208 16.45 8.67 -31.62
N PRO A 209 16.92 9.59 -32.48
CA PRO A 209 17.25 10.94 -32.03
C PRO A 209 16.02 11.56 -31.38
N SER A 210 16.18 12.18 -30.21
CA SER A 210 15.08 12.89 -29.55
C SER A 210 14.65 14.06 -30.45
N GLU A 211 13.67 13.85 -31.32
CA GLU A 211 13.02 14.94 -32.02
C GLU A 211 12.22 15.74 -30.99
N GLY A 212 12.86 16.79 -30.47
CA GLY A 212 12.23 17.84 -29.68
C GLY A 212 11.56 17.37 -28.40
N ALA A 213 12.34 17.20 -27.33
CA ALA A 213 11.83 17.59 -26.01
C ALA A 213 11.52 19.10 -26.11
N ALA A 214 10.28 19.43 -26.47
CA ALA A 214 9.78 20.78 -26.32
C ALA A 214 9.99 21.12 -24.84
N ALA A 215 10.86 22.11 -24.59
CA ALA A 215 11.02 22.65 -23.25
C ALA A 215 9.61 22.94 -22.70
N PRO A 216 9.29 22.57 -21.45
CA PRO A 216 8.00 22.86 -20.88
C PRO A 216 7.76 24.36 -21.05
N ALA A 217 6.64 24.69 -21.71
CA ALA A 217 6.26 26.08 -21.94
C ALA A 217 6.36 26.82 -20.61
N GLU A 218 7.23 27.84 -20.54
CA GLU A 218 7.26 28.76 -19.42
C GLU A 218 5.82 29.25 -19.25
N SER A 219 5.20 28.85 -18.14
CA SER A 219 3.92 29.42 -17.76
C SER A 219 4.18 30.91 -17.60
N SER A 220 3.64 31.70 -18.52
CA SER A 220 3.56 33.15 -18.40
C SER A 220 2.59 33.44 -17.25
N GLY A 221 3.09 33.23 -16.03
CA GLY A 221 2.50 33.64 -14.78
C GLY A 221 2.44 35.15 -14.78
N GLY A 222 1.38 35.68 -15.39
CA GLY A 222 0.94 37.05 -15.22
C GLY A 222 0.79 37.33 -13.74
N ARG A 223 1.83 37.93 -13.16
CA ARG A 223 1.75 38.57 -11.84
C ARG A 223 0.73 39.69 -11.94
N SER A 224 -0.52 39.38 -11.63
CA SER A 224 -1.52 40.38 -11.25
C SER A 224 -1.08 40.97 -9.92
N SER A 225 -0.22 42.00 -10.00
CA SER A 225 0.06 42.87 -8.86
C SER A 225 -1.17 43.74 -8.62
N ARG A 226 -2.05 43.33 -7.70
CA ARG A 226 -3.01 44.26 -7.09
C ARG A 226 -2.23 45.22 -6.20
N ARG A 227 -1.73 46.31 -6.78
CA ARG A 227 -1.34 47.50 -6.03
C ARG A 227 -2.61 48.10 -5.42
N SER A 228 -2.66 48.12 -4.09
CA SER A 228 -3.62 48.92 -3.33
C SER A 228 -3.33 50.40 -3.56
N ALA A 229 -4.16 51.05 -4.38
CA ALA A 229 -4.16 52.50 -4.52
C ALA A 229 -4.93 53.10 -3.35
N ARG A 230 -4.17 53.76 -2.49
CA ARG A 230 -4.62 54.67 -1.44
C ARG A 230 -5.14 55.96 -2.09
N GLN A 231 -6.43 56.25 -1.99
CA GLN A 231 -7.05 57.58 -2.17
C GLN A 231 -8.08 57.70 -1.04
N ARG A 232 -7.81 58.38 0.07
CA ARG A 232 -8.01 59.84 0.27
C ARG A 232 -9.24 60.36 -0.48
N ARG A 233 -10.40 60.32 0.19
CA ARG A 233 -11.21 61.48 0.56
C ARG A 233 -12.00 61.13 1.81
#